data_AF-M0C4Y7-F1
#
_entry.id   AF-M0C4Y7-F1
#
_cell.length_a   1.000
_cell.length_b   1.000
_cell.length_c   1.000
_cell.angle_alpha   90.00
_cell.angle_beta   90.00
_cell.angle_gamma   90.00
#
_symmetry.space_group_name_H-M   'P 1'
#
loop_
_entity.id
_entity.type
_entity.pdbx_description
1 polymer ?
#
loop_
_entity_poly.entity_id
_entity_poly.type
_entity_poly.pdbx_seq_one_letter_code
_entity_poly.pdbx_strand_id
1 'polypeptide(L)'
;MHLTADRVVRERNWVANRAETVVPLINDVRDDLGDVFDTDVDHVTEAQYLEAVDDVFADGDLGVNVAAMVAILRELDVEGDYPGFVVDEILGRELAATVAGRQPLRTLGEATFHYADLRVHGGADENAGVDDCEAALAAGFQERLPGWNWTERSSPFGVER
;
A
#
# COMPACT_ATOMS: atom_id res chain seq x y z
N MET A 1 -12.71 8.65 15.47
CA MET A 1 -11.31 9.05 15.20
C MET A 1 -11.14 10.59 15.26
N HIS A 2 -10.02 11.10 15.82
CA HIS A 2 -9.64 12.52 15.80
C HIS A 2 -8.15 12.64 15.42
N LEU A 3 -7.84 13.30 14.29
CA LEU A 3 -6.48 13.43 13.76
C LEU A 3 -5.80 14.66 14.34
N THR A 4 -4.65 14.43 14.99
CA THR A 4 -3.70 15.44 15.45
C THR A 4 -2.32 15.08 14.92
N ALA A 5 -1.35 15.99 14.98
CA ALA A 5 0.03 15.70 14.59
C ALA A 5 0.58 14.46 15.34
N ASP A 6 0.36 14.36 16.66
CA ASP A 6 0.75 13.19 17.46
C ASP A 6 0.05 11.90 17.01
N ARG A 7 -1.21 11.99 16.53
CA ARG A 7 -1.91 10.83 15.96
C ARG A 7 -1.24 10.41 14.65
N VAL A 8 -0.91 11.35 13.76
CA VAL A 8 -0.20 11.05 12.49
C VAL A 8 1.12 10.34 12.75
N VAL A 9 1.91 10.79 13.73
CA VAL A 9 3.18 10.12 14.11
C VAL A 9 2.94 8.68 14.60
N ARG A 10 1.88 8.45 15.39
CA ARG A 10 1.53 7.10 15.84
C ARG A 10 1.14 6.20 14.68
N GLU A 11 0.38 6.70 13.71
CA GLU A 11 0.01 5.90 12.54
C GLU A 11 1.23 5.64 11.63
N ARG A 12 2.11 6.63 11.41
CA ARG A 12 3.40 6.43 10.73
C ARG A 12 4.21 5.31 11.37
N ASN A 13 4.31 5.32 12.70
CA ASN A 13 5.06 4.29 13.43
C ASN A 13 4.38 2.92 13.35
N TRP A 14 3.05 2.87 13.34
CA TRP A 14 2.33 1.62 13.13
C TRP A 14 2.61 1.04 11.73
N VAL A 15 2.53 1.87 10.68
CA VAL A 15 2.86 1.48 9.30
C VAL A 15 4.31 0.98 9.19
N ALA A 16 5.26 1.70 9.81
CA ALA A 16 6.66 1.28 9.85
C ALA A 16 6.85 -0.08 10.55
N ASN A 17 6.16 -0.31 11.68
CA ASN A 17 6.24 -1.58 12.41
C ASN A 17 5.62 -2.77 11.65
N ARG A 18 4.86 -2.53 10.58
CA ARG A 18 4.34 -3.58 9.69
C ARG A 18 5.34 -4.04 8.63
N ALA A 19 6.59 -3.57 8.66
CA ALA A 19 7.61 -3.96 7.69
C ALA A 19 7.79 -5.47 7.54
N GLU A 20 7.76 -6.22 8.65
CA GLU A 20 7.90 -7.69 8.64
C GLU A 20 6.75 -8.41 7.91
N THR A 21 5.60 -7.75 7.74
CA THR A 21 4.44 -8.29 6.98
C THR A 21 4.40 -7.72 5.56
N VAL A 22 4.53 -6.40 5.43
CA VAL A 22 4.32 -5.67 4.17
C VAL A 22 5.45 -5.93 3.18
N VAL A 23 6.71 -6.02 3.63
CA VAL A 23 7.85 -6.22 2.72
C VAL A 23 7.81 -7.60 2.03
N PRO A 24 7.58 -8.72 2.76
CA PRO A 24 7.34 -10.01 2.12
C PRO A 24 6.17 -9.97 1.13
N LEU A 25 5.04 -9.36 1.51
CA LEU A 25 3.87 -9.25 0.62
C LEU A 25 4.19 -8.49 -0.67
N ILE A 26 4.96 -7.39 -0.60
CA ILE A 26 5.42 -6.67 -1.80
C ILE A 26 6.26 -7.60 -2.68
N ASN A 27 7.22 -8.33 -2.10
CA ASN A 27 8.12 -9.18 -2.89
C ASN A 27 7.39 -10.38 -3.51
N ASP A 28 6.44 -10.98 -2.80
CA ASP A 28 5.58 -12.04 -3.35
C ASP A 28 4.74 -11.53 -4.53
N VAL A 29 4.17 -10.31 -4.42
CA VAL A 29 3.44 -9.67 -5.52
C VAL A 29 4.37 -9.37 -6.69
N ARG A 30 5.60 -8.92 -6.44
CA ARG A 30 6.61 -8.65 -7.48
C ARG A 30 7.02 -9.93 -8.22
N ASP A 31 7.24 -11.02 -7.49
CA ASP A 31 7.56 -12.33 -8.08
C ASP A 31 6.44 -12.78 -9.01
N ASP A 32 5.20 -12.76 -8.52
CA ASP A 32 4.07 -13.18 -9.34
C ASP A 32 3.85 -12.30 -10.58
N LEU A 33 3.90 -10.97 -10.41
CA LEU A 33 3.70 -10.05 -11.52
C LEU A 33 4.86 -10.14 -12.52
N GLY A 34 6.08 -10.37 -12.04
CA GLY A 34 7.25 -10.66 -12.87
C GLY A 34 7.03 -11.88 -13.76
N ASP A 35 6.55 -12.98 -13.18
CA ASP A 35 6.19 -14.20 -13.91
C ASP A 35 5.05 -13.97 -14.91
N VAL A 36 3.98 -13.27 -14.51
CA VAL A 36 2.80 -13.00 -15.36
C VAL A 36 3.15 -12.13 -16.56
N PHE A 37 4.02 -11.13 -16.37
CA PHE A 37 4.41 -10.18 -17.41
C PHE A 37 5.71 -10.54 -18.13
N ASP A 38 6.33 -11.68 -17.80
CA ASP A 38 7.64 -12.12 -18.35
C ASP A 38 8.69 -11.00 -18.23
N THR A 39 8.83 -10.45 -17.03
CA THR A 39 9.75 -9.36 -16.70
C THR A 39 10.43 -9.59 -15.37
N ASP A 40 11.64 -9.07 -15.24
CA ASP A 40 12.34 -9.02 -13.95
C ASP A 40 11.88 -7.80 -13.16
N VAL A 41 11.60 -8.00 -11.86
CA VAL A 41 11.25 -6.95 -10.91
C VAL A 41 12.05 -7.20 -9.64
N ASP A 42 12.99 -6.30 -9.34
CA ASP A 42 13.87 -6.48 -8.19
C ASP A 42 13.07 -6.55 -6.88
N HIS A 43 13.53 -7.36 -5.92
CA HIS A 43 12.98 -7.33 -4.57
C HIS A 43 13.32 -6.03 -3.84
N VAL A 44 12.49 -5.67 -2.86
CA VAL A 44 12.74 -4.57 -1.93
C VAL A 44 13.18 -5.06 -0.57
N THR A 45 13.96 -4.22 0.08
CA THR A 45 14.43 -4.40 1.44
C THR A 45 13.57 -3.63 2.43
N GLU A 46 13.59 -4.06 3.70
CA GLU A 46 12.98 -3.33 4.81
C GLU A 46 13.48 -1.88 4.90
N ALA A 47 14.77 -1.65 4.69
CA ALA A 47 15.33 -0.29 4.74
C ALA A 47 14.69 0.64 3.70
N GLN A 48 14.49 0.16 2.46
CA GLN A 48 13.83 0.94 1.41
C GLN A 48 12.35 1.19 1.73
N TYR A 49 11.65 0.20 2.29
CA TYR A 49 10.28 0.38 2.75
C TYR A 49 10.18 1.45 3.84
N LEU A 50 11.03 1.40 4.86
CA LEU A 50 11.02 2.36 5.96
C LEU A 50 11.35 3.79 5.49
N GLU A 51 12.29 3.94 4.55
CA GLU A 51 12.58 5.23 3.91
C GLU A 51 11.36 5.75 3.13
N ALA A 52 10.69 4.90 2.35
CA ALA A 52 9.48 5.27 1.64
C ALA A 52 8.34 5.68 2.58
N VAL A 53 8.19 5.00 3.73
CA VAL A 53 7.25 5.39 4.79
C VAL A 53 7.57 6.78 5.31
N ASP A 54 8.84 7.09 5.58
CA ASP A 54 9.24 8.43 6.00
C ASP A 54 8.92 9.49 4.96
N ASP A 55 9.19 9.23 3.68
CA ASP A 55 8.88 10.16 2.58
C ASP A 55 7.37 10.44 2.46
N VAL A 56 6.52 9.41 2.59
CA VAL A 56 5.06 9.56 2.52
C VAL A 56 4.54 10.44 3.66
N PHE A 57 5.06 10.26 4.88
CA PHE A 57 4.60 11.01 6.05
C PHE A 57 5.31 12.37 6.22
N ALA A 58 6.42 12.61 5.53
CA ALA A 58 7.08 13.91 5.46
C ALA A 58 6.28 14.94 4.65
N ASP A 59 5.51 14.49 3.65
CA ASP A 59 4.45 15.29 3.02
C ASP A 59 3.24 15.35 3.95
N GLY A 60 3.08 16.46 4.68
CA GLY A 60 2.06 16.58 5.73
C GLY A 60 0.62 16.44 5.23
N ASP A 61 0.32 16.90 4.02
CA ASP A 61 -1.02 16.80 3.43
C ASP A 61 -1.31 15.35 3.01
N LEU A 62 -0.32 14.65 2.46
CA LEU A 62 -0.43 13.22 2.16
C LEU A 62 -0.52 12.39 3.45
N GLY A 63 0.40 12.60 4.38
CA GLY A 63 0.55 11.83 5.60
C GLY A 63 -0.67 11.86 6.50
N VAL A 64 -1.38 12.99 6.60
CA VAL A 64 -2.62 13.06 7.39
C VAL A 64 -3.76 12.24 6.80
N ASN A 65 -3.85 12.15 5.46
CA ASN A 65 -4.86 11.35 4.78
C ASN A 65 -4.53 9.85 4.88
N VAL A 66 -3.27 9.48 4.67
CA VAL A 66 -2.80 8.09 4.88
C VAL A 66 -3.03 7.64 6.32
N ALA A 67 -2.69 8.46 7.32
CA ALA A 67 -2.94 8.17 8.74
C ALA A 67 -4.43 7.92 9.02
N ALA A 68 -5.31 8.74 8.44
CA ALA A 68 -6.75 8.62 8.64
C ALA A 68 -7.29 7.31 8.07
N MET A 69 -6.91 6.95 6.84
CA MET A 69 -7.38 5.71 6.20
C MET A 69 -6.85 4.47 6.92
N VAL A 70 -5.57 4.43 7.27
CA VAL A 70 -4.97 3.34 8.06
C VAL A 70 -5.71 3.15 9.38
N ALA A 71 -5.97 4.24 10.12
CA ALA A 71 -6.66 4.16 11.39
C ALA A 71 -8.13 3.72 11.26
N ILE A 72 -8.84 4.17 10.21
CA ILE A 72 -10.23 3.75 9.95
C ILE A 72 -10.27 2.27 9.60
N LEU A 73 -9.46 1.82 8.63
CA LEU A 73 -9.43 0.43 8.18
C LEU A 73 -9.22 -0.54 9.36
N ARG A 74 -8.25 -0.24 10.22
CA ARG A 74 -7.98 -1.05 11.41
C ARG A 74 -9.12 -1.07 12.44
N GLU A 75 -10.00 -0.07 12.44
CA GLU A 75 -11.18 0.00 13.31
C GLU A 75 -12.43 -0.60 12.65
N LEU A 76 -12.41 -0.89 11.33
CA LEU A 76 -13.53 -1.50 10.61
C LEU A 76 -13.58 -2.99 10.85
N ASP A 77 -14.77 -3.46 11.21
CA ASP A 77 -15.04 -4.86 11.45
C ASP A 77 -16.48 -5.20 11.05
N VAL A 78 -16.71 -6.45 10.67
CA VAL A 78 -18.02 -6.98 10.30
C VAL A 78 -18.14 -8.42 10.78
N GLU A 79 -19.31 -8.76 11.32
CA GLU A 79 -19.57 -10.10 11.86
C GLU A 79 -19.28 -11.19 10.80
N GLY A 80 -18.32 -12.05 11.14
CA GLY A 80 -17.95 -13.20 10.34
C GLY A 80 -17.30 -12.85 9.00
N ASP A 81 -16.69 -11.66 8.91
CA ASP A 81 -16.02 -11.18 7.70
C ASP A 81 -16.91 -11.37 6.45
N TYR A 82 -18.12 -10.83 6.55
CA TYR A 82 -19.18 -11.11 5.58
C TYR A 82 -18.77 -10.64 4.18
N PRO A 83 -18.66 -11.53 3.16
CA PRO A 83 -18.10 -11.17 1.84
C PRO A 83 -18.88 -10.13 1.01
N GLY A 84 -20.05 -9.70 1.50
CA GLY A 84 -20.81 -8.60 0.90
C GLY A 84 -20.58 -7.24 1.57
N PHE A 85 -19.80 -7.20 2.64
CA PHE A 85 -19.23 -5.97 3.20
C PHE A 85 -17.97 -5.65 2.41
N VAL A 86 -17.91 -4.43 1.87
CA VAL A 86 -16.87 -4.02 0.91
C VAL A 86 -16.35 -2.62 1.21
N VAL A 87 -16.58 -2.14 2.44
CA VAL A 87 -16.23 -0.76 2.81
C VAL A 87 -14.73 -0.66 3.10
N ASP A 88 -14.20 -1.67 3.75
CA ASP A 88 -12.78 -2.00 3.88
C ASP A 88 -12.10 -2.07 2.51
N GLU A 89 -12.64 -2.83 1.55
CA GLU A 89 -12.14 -2.93 0.18
C GLU A 89 -12.07 -1.57 -0.55
N ILE A 90 -13.13 -0.76 -0.42
CA ILE A 90 -13.17 0.59 -0.99
C ILE A 90 -12.08 1.47 -0.39
N LEU A 91 -11.86 1.37 0.91
CA LEU A 91 -10.86 2.17 1.64
C LEU A 91 -9.45 1.64 1.43
N GLY A 92 -9.24 0.33 1.34
CA GLY A 92 -7.97 -0.31 1.03
C GLY A 92 -7.48 0.11 -0.35
N ARG A 93 -8.36 0.03 -1.35
CA ARG A 93 -8.08 0.54 -2.70
C ARG A 93 -7.71 2.03 -2.71
N GLU A 94 -8.44 2.87 -1.97
CA GLU A 94 -8.15 4.30 -1.91
C GLU A 94 -6.86 4.62 -1.13
N LEU A 95 -6.54 3.83 -0.10
CA LEU A 95 -5.28 3.93 0.63
C LEU A 95 -4.10 3.59 -0.30
N ALA A 96 -4.17 2.48 -1.05
CA ALA A 96 -3.15 2.11 -2.02
C ALA A 96 -2.94 3.21 -3.07
N ALA A 97 -4.05 3.72 -3.63
CA ALA A 97 -4.05 4.83 -4.58
C ALA A 97 -3.35 6.07 -4.02
N THR A 98 -3.66 6.42 -2.78
CA THR A 98 -3.15 7.63 -2.12
C THR A 98 -1.66 7.51 -1.83
N VAL A 99 -1.18 6.37 -1.35
CA VAL A 99 0.25 6.11 -1.12
C VAL A 99 1.02 6.13 -2.45
N ALA A 100 0.52 5.45 -3.48
CA ALA A 100 1.13 5.41 -4.81
C ALA A 100 1.24 6.80 -5.47
N GLY A 101 0.28 7.69 -5.19
CA GLY A 101 0.35 9.11 -5.53
C GLY A 101 -0.46 9.50 -6.75
N ARG A 102 0.19 10.09 -7.77
CA ARG A 102 -0.50 10.64 -8.96
C ARG A 102 -0.53 9.62 -10.09
N GLN A 103 -1.36 9.90 -11.09
CA GLN A 103 -1.36 9.09 -12.32
C GLN A 103 0.03 9.13 -12.99
N PRO A 104 0.52 7.98 -13.51
CA PRO A 104 -0.19 6.69 -13.66
C PRO A 104 -0.17 5.78 -12.41
N LEU A 105 0.73 6.03 -11.45
CA LEU A 105 0.96 5.17 -10.27
C LEU A 105 -0.28 4.97 -9.42
N ARG A 106 -1.15 5.99 -9.31
CA ARG A 106 -2.44 5.86 -8.62
C ARG A 106 -3.25 4.65 -9.12
N THR A 107 -3.45 4.56 -10.43
CA THR A 107 -4.25 3.47 -11.03
C THR A 107 -3.56 2.12 -10.84
N LEU A 108 -2.23 2.09 -10.94
CA LEU A 108 -1.46 0.88 -10.70
C LEU A 108 -1.62 0.40 -9.25
N GLY A 109 -1.51 1.31 -8.27
CA GLY A 109 -1.73 0.98 -6.86
C GLY A 109 -3.15 0.43 -6.58
N GLU A 110 -4.17 1.00 -7.21
CA GLU A 110 -5.55 0.46 -7.11
C GLU A 110 -5.69 -0.95 -7.69
N ALA A 111 -5.04 -1.22 -8.82
CA ALA A 111 -5.09 -2.53 -9.45
C ALA A 111 -4.27 -3.57 -8.66
N THR A 112 -3.08 -3.18 -8.20
CA THR A 112 -2.18 -4.00 -7.38
C THR A 112 -2.84 -4.33 -6.04
N PHE A 113 -3.64 -3.44 -5.46
CA PHE A 113 -4.38 -3.71 -4.21
C PHE A 113 -5.25 -4.96 -4.32
N HIS A 114 -6.13 -5.04 -5.32
CA HIS A 114 -6.98 -6.21 -5.52
C HIS A 114 -6.20 -7.50 -5.84
N TYR A 115 -4.96 -7.38 -6.33
CA TYR A 115 -4.09 -8.53 -6.53
C TYR A 115 -3.43 -8.99 -5.23
N ALA A 116 -2.89 -8.04 -4.45
CA ALA A 116 -2.26 -8.27 -3.16
C ALA A 116 -3.27 -8.82 -2.14
N ASP A 117 -4.50 -8.33 -2.17
CA ASP A 117 -5.57 -8.72 -1.26
C ASP A 117 -5.87 -10.24 -1.31
N LEU A 118 -5.79 -10.85 -2.50
CA LEU A 118 -5.93 -12.31 -2.66
C LEU A 118 -4.88 -13.13 -1.88
N ARG A 119 -3.79 -12.49 -1.43
CA ARG A 119 -2.67 -13.12 -0.71
C ARG A 119 -2.75 -12.92 0.81
N VAL A 120 -3.62 -12.02 1.30
CA VAL A 120 -3.73 -11.71 2.73
C VAL A 120 -5.04 -12.27 3.26
N HIS A 121 -4.98 -12.85 4.45
CA HIS A 121 -6.17 -13.31 5.17
C HIS A 121 -6.03 -12.89 6.63
N GLY A 122 -7.01 -12.13 7.13
CA GLY A 122 -7.07 -11.73 8.53
C GLY A 122 -7.07 -12.93 9.49
N GLY A 123 -6.49 -12.72 10.67
CA GLY A 123 -6.62 -13.68 11.77
C GLY A 123 -8.07 -13.76 12.27
N ALA A 124 -8.46 -14.90 12.86
CA ALA A 124 -9.83 -15.09 13.37
C ALA A 124 -10.26 -14.08 14.46
N ASP A 125 -9.31 -13.40 15.09
CA ASP A 125 -9.53 -12.38 16.13
C ASP A 125 -9.13 -10.97 15.64
N GLU A 126 -8.78 -10.80 14.36
CA GLU A 126 -8.51 -9.49 13.77
C GLU A 126 -9.76 -8.89 13.15
N ASN A 127 -9.84 -7.56 13.20
CA ASN A 127 -10.89 -6.81 12.55
C ASN A 127 -10.79 -6.98 11.03
N ALA A 128 -11.93 -7.09 10.36
CA ALA A 128 -12.02 -7.32 8.92
C ALA A 128 -11.20 -6.34 8.05
N GLY A 129 -11.01 -5.07 8.46
CA GLY A 129 -10.24 -4.12 7.65
C GLY A 129 -8.72 -4.16 7.84
N VAL A 130 -8.16 -5.08 8.64
CA VAL A 130 -6.71 -5.10 8.95
C VAL A 130 -5.88 -5.70 7.81
N ASP A 131 -6.30 -6.82 7.24
CA ASP A 131 -5.65 -7.44 6.09
C ASP A 131 -5.74 -6.56 4.84
N ASP A 132 -6.90 -5.97 4.59
CA ASP A 132 -7.11 -4.95 3.56
C ASP A 132 -6.14 -3.76 3.72
N CYS A 133 -5.89 -3.34 4.96
CA CYS A 133 -4.90 -2.30 5.25
C CYS A 133 -3.48 -2.76 4.89
N GLU A 134 -3.10 -4.00 5.18
CA GLU A 134 -1.77 -4.54 4.86
C GLU A 134 -1.59 -4.72 3.34
N ALA A 135 -2.60 -5.24 2.65
CA ALA A 135 -2.65 -5.35 1.20
C ALA A 135 -2.53 -3.96 0.53
N ALA A 136 -3.25 -2.97 1.04
CA ALA A 136 -3.19 -1.60 0.54
C ALA A 136 -1.82 -0.95 0.74
N LEU A 137 -1.17 -1.19 1.88
CA LEU A 137 0.19 -0.71 2.13
C LEU A 137 1.18 -1.37 1.17
N ALA A 138 1.11 -2.68 0.97
CA ALA A 138 1.97 -3.38 0.02
C ALA A 138 1.78 -2.83 -1.41
N ALA A 139 0.54 -2.75 -1.89
CA ALA A 139 0.23 -2.24 -3.20
C ALA A 139 0.64 -0.78 -3.40
N GLY A 140 0.35 0.09 -2.42
CA GLY A 140 0.69 1.51 -2.50
C GLY A 140 2.19 1.77 -2.49
N PHE A 141 2.94 1.11 -1.60
CA PHE A 141 4.40 1.29 -1.53
C PHE A 141 5.13 0.63 -2.69
N GLN A 142 4.62 -0.46 -3.25
CA GLN A 142 5.18 -1.07 -4.46
C GLN A 142 5.36 -0.07 -5.58
N GLU A 143 4.40 0.84 -5.79
CA GLU A 143 4.44 1.85 -6.86
C GLU A 143 5.41 3.00 -6.59
N ARG A 144 5.92 3.14 -5.36
CA ARG A 144 6.93 4.14 -4.99
C ARG A 144 8.35 3.57 -4.99
N LEU A 145 8.48 2.29 -4.68
CA LEU A 145 9.76 1.62 -4.49
C LEU A 145 10.41 1.30 -5.86
N PRO A 146 11.76 1.29 -5.94
CA PRO A 146 12.48 0.96 -7.17
C PRO A 146 12.30 -0.51 -7.60
N GLY A 147 12.82 -0.89 -8.77
CA GLY A 147 12.85 -2.29 -9.26
C GLY A 147 12.03 -2.55 -10.52
N TRP A 148 11.10 -1.67 -10.89
CA TRP A 148 10.39 -1.76 -12.16
C TRP A 148 11.21 -1.08 -13.26
N ASN A 149 11.72 -1.87 -14.22
CA ASN A 149 12.57 -1.38 -15.33
C ASN A 149 12.01 -0.15 -16.09
N TRP A 150 10.69 0.00 -16.17
CA TRP A 150 10.07 1.11 -16.88
C TRP A 150 10.11 2.45 -16.11
N THR A 151 10.21 2.42 -14.77
CA THR A 151 10.29 3.62 -13.92
C THR A 151 11.73 4.15 -13.82
N GLU A 152 12.72 3.31 -14.10
CA GLU A 152 14.15 3.64 -13.99
C GLU A 152 14.75 4.31 -15.24
N ARG A 153 13.94 4.49 -16.28
CA ARG A 153 14.36 5.07 -17.54
C ARG A 153 13.45 6.22 -17.98
N SER A 154 13.97 7.08 -18.85
CA SER A 154 13.16 8.11 -19.50
C SER A 154 12.01 7.48 -20.29
N SER A 155 10.81 8.07 -20.20
CA SER A 155 9.65 7.62 -20.96
C SER A 155 9.92 7.71 -22.46
N PRO A 156 9.74 6.62 -23.23
CA PRO A 156 9.91 6.64 -24.68
C PRO A 156 8.82 7.43 -25.42
N PHE A 157 7.77 7.84 -24.69
CA PHE A 157 6.67 8.66 -25.20
C PHE A 157 6.87 10.16 -24.95
N GLY A 158 8.01 10.56 -24.37
CA GLY A 158 8.37 11.96 -24.23
C GLY A 158 8.59 12.61 -25.59
N VAL A 159 8.00 13.79 -25.80
CA VAL A 159 8.26 14.63 -26.97
C VAL A 159 9.23 15.75 -26.59
N GLU A 160 10.18 16.04 -27.47
CA GLU A 160 11.05 17.22 -27.31
C GLU A 160 10.18 18.49 -27.26
N ARG A 161 10.52 19.40 -26.36
CA ARG A 161 9.83 20.69 -26.19
C ARG A 161 10.39 21.75 -27.12
#